data_AF-A0A1F7J3Q3-F1
#
_entry.id   AF-A0A1F7J3Q3-F1
#
_cell.length_a   1.000
_cell.length_b   1.000
_cell.length_c   1.000
_cell.angle_alpha   90.00
_cell.angle_beta   90.00
_cell.angle_gamma   90.00
#
_symmetry.space_group_name_H-M   'P 1'
#
loop_
_entity.id
_entity.type
_entity.pdbx_description
1 polymer ?
#
loop_
_entity_poly.entity_id
_entity_poly.type
_entity_poly.pdbx_seq_one_letter_code
_entity_poly.pdbx_strand_id
1 'polypeptide(L)' 'MKALHMVSFLLVVVGALNWGLVGFFQYNLVESLLGASGLTTVVYSLVGVAAVVEVVTHKANCKLCGGK' A
#
# COMPACT_ATOMS: atom_id res chain seq x y z
N MET A 1 -0.25 14.31 -10.84
CA MET A 1 -1.09 13.18 -10.38
C MET A 1 -0.51 11.79 -10.70
N LYS A 2 0.12 11.55 -11.86
CA LYS A 2 0.68 10.21 -12.20
C LYS A 2 1.68 9.64 -11.19
N ALA A 3 2.67 10.44 -10.75
CA ALA A 3 3.68 9.96 -9.80
C ALA A 3 3.06 9.60 -8.44
N LEU A 4 2.14 10.42 -7.95
CA LEU A 4 1.44 10.19 -6.69
C LEU A 4 0.57 8.93 -6.73
N HIS A 5 -0.16 8.71 -7.82
CA HIS A 5 -0.93 7.49 -8.08
C HIS A 5 -0.04 6.23 -8.15
N MET A 6 1.12 6.34 -8.80
CA MET A 6 2.05 5.20 -8.89
C MET A 6 2.66 4.86 -7.53
N VAL A 7 3.03 5.86 -6.74
CA VAL A 7 3.57 5.64 -5.38
C VAL A 7 2.49 5.11 -4.43
N SER A 8 1.27 5.65 -4.48
CA SER A 8 0.15 5.16 -3.65
C SER A 8 -0.19 3.72 -4.01
N PHE A 9 -0.33 3.40 -5.31
CA PHE A 9 -0.62 2.05 -5.76
C PHE A 9 0.45 1.05 -5.31
N LEU A 10 1.73 1.41 -5.42
CA LEU A 10 2.84 0.54 -5.04
C LEU A 10 2.87 0.29 -3.52
N LEU A 11 2.64 1.33 -2.70
CA LEU A 11 2.50 1.19 -1.25
C LEU A 11 1.35 0.26 -0.87
N VAL A 12 0.19 0.40 -1.52
CA VAL A 12 -0.97 -0.47 -1.29
C VAL A 12 -0.67 -1.92 -1.64
N VAL A 13 -0.01 -2.17 -2.77
CA VAL A 13 0.40 -3.53 -3.18
C VAL A 13 1.36 -4.15 -2.17
N VAL A 14 2.38 -3.41 -1.73
CA VAL A 14 3.32 -3.88 -0.71
C VAL A 14 2.60 -4.22 0.60
N GLY A 15 1.67 -3.36 1.03
CA GLY A 15 0.83 -3.62 2.20
C GLY A 15 -0.01 -4.89 2.08
N ALA A 16 -0.70 -5.06 0.94
CA ALA A 16 -1.52 -6.23 0.68
C ALA A 16 -0.70 -7.53 0.64
N LEU A 17 0.48 -7.51 0.03
CA LEU A 17 1.39 -8.66 0.01
C LEU A 17 1.87 -9.02 1.42
N ASN A 18 2.24 -8.03 2.24
CA ASN A 18 2.63 -8.29 3.63
C ASN A 18 1.48 -8.89 4.45
N TRP A 19 0.27 -8.36 4.32
CA TRP A 19 -0.91 -8.95 4.98
C TRP A 19 -1.22 -10.36 4.49
N GLY A 20 -1.01 -10.65 3.20
CA GLY A 20 -1.11 -12.01 2.67
C GLY A 20 -0.08 -12.96 3.29
N LEU A 21 1.17 -12.53 3.44
CA LEU A 21 2.22 -13.31 4.08
C LEU A 21 1.91 -13.58 5.56
N VAL A 22 1.41 -12.58 6.29
CA VAL A 22 0.97 -12.75 7.69
C VAL A 22 -0.20 -13.71 7.77
N GLY A 23 -1.21 -13.59 6.90
CA GLY A 23 -2.40 -14.44 6.89
C GLY A 23 -2.11 -15.91 6.57
N PHE A 24 -1.33 -16.19 5.53
CA PHE A 24 -1.06 -17.56 5.06
C PHE A 24 0.12 -18.23 5.75
N PHE A 25 1.16 -17.48 6.11
CA PHE A 25 2.43 -18.03 6.59
C PHE A 25 2.83 -17.53 7.98
N GLN A 26 2.01 -16.69 8.63
CA GLN A 26 2.34 -16.03 9.90
C GLN A 26 3.67 -15.26 9.83
N TYR A 27 4.03 -14.78 8.64
CA TYR A 27 5.30 -14.10 8.37
C TYR A 27 5.07 -12.63 8.08
N ASN A 28 5.68 -11.77 8.89
CA ASN A 28 5.61 -10.31 8.72
C ASN A 28 6.90 -9.82 8.04
N LEU A 29 6.79 -9.52 6.74
CA LEU A 29 7.91 -9.05 5.92
C LEU A 29 8.37 -7.64 6.33
N VAL A 30 7.44 -6.78 6.73
CA VAL A 30 7.79 -5.41 7.16
C VAL A 30 8.62 -5.46 8.43
N GLU A 31 8.21 -6.26 9.42
CA GLU A 31 8.98 -6.44 10.66
C GLU A 31 10.28 -7.21 10.43
N SER A 32 10.33 -8.16 9.50
CA SER A 32 11.58 -8.90 9.23
C SER A 32 12.66 -8.01 8.59
N LEU A 33 12.27 -7.03 7.78
CA LEU A 33 13.19 -6.11 7.12
C LEU A 33 13.56 -4.90 7.99
N LEU A 34 12.60 -4.33 8.72
CA LEU A 34 12.78 -3.08 9.48
C LEU A 34 12.93 -3.30 10.99
N GLY A 35 12.83 -4.55 11.44
CA GLY A 35 12.76 -4.92 12.85
C GLY A 35 11.42 -4.59 13.50
N ALA A 36 11.18 -5.15 14.69
CA ALA A 36 10.00 -4.88 15.52
C ALA A 36 10.08 -3.48 16.19
N SER A 37 10.34 -2.44 15.41
CA SER A 37 10.50 -1.06 15.87
C SER A 37 9.30 -0.19 15.43
N GLY A 38 9.19 1.02 15.97
CA GLY A 38 8.13 1.99 15.61
C GLY A 38 8.08 2.35 14.11
N LEU A 39 9.11 2.01 13.33
CA LEU A 39 9.15 2.15 11.87
C LEU A 39 8.08 1.31 11.17
N THR A 40 7.73 0.13 11.70
CA THR A 40 6.65 -0.71 11.17
C THR A 40 5.31 0.01 11.23
N THR A 41 5.03 0.70 12.34
CA THR A 41 3.82 1.53 12.50
C THR A 41 3.76 2.67 11.49
N VAL A 42 4.91 3.31 11.21
CA VAL A 42 5.00 4.36 10.17
C VAL A 42 4.68 3.77 8.79
N VAL A 43 5.24 2.61 8.44
CA VAL A 43 4.98 1.96 7.16
C VAL A 43 3.49 1.61 7.02
N TYR A 44 2.89 0.99 8.04
CA TYR A 44 1.46 0.66 8.00
C TYR A 44 0.55 1.89 7.94
N SER A 45 0.94 2.98 8.60
CA SER A 45 0.22 4.26 8.49
C SER A 45 0.28 4.81 7.06
N LEU A 46 1.46 4.78 6.43
CA LEU A 46 1.65 5.23 5.04
C LEU A 46 0.88 4.36 4.04
N VAL A 47 0.85 3.04 4.24
CA VAL A 47 0.03 2.11 3.44
C VAL A 47 -1.45 2.46 3.56
N GLY A 48 -1.94 2.73 4.78
CA GLY A 48 -3.33 3.12 5.03
C GLY A 48 -3.71 4.42 4.30
N VAL A 49 -2.86 5.45 4.40
CA VAL A 49 -3.09 6.72 3.68
C VAL A 49 -3.05 6.51 2.16
N ALA A 50 -2.09 5.71 1.67
CA ALA A 50 -1.99 5.38 0.26
C ALA A 50 -3.25 4.67 -0.25
N ALA A 51 -3.84 3.77 0.53
CA ALA A 51 -5.09 3.10 0.18
C ALA A 51 -6.25 4.09 0.03
N VAL A 52 -6.38 5.04 0.97
CA VAL A 52 -7.43 6.08 0.90
C VAL A 52 -7.23 6.96 -0.33
N VAL A 53 -6.01 7.44 -0.57
CA VAL A 53 -5.67 8.25 -1.75
C VAL A 53 -5.98 7.51 -3.04
N GLU A 54 -5.64 6.23 -3.11
CA GLU A 54 -5.92 5.40 -4.26
C GLU A 54 -7.43 5.25 -4.46
N VAL A 55 -8.20 4.87 -3.43
CA VAL A 55 -9.67 4.76 -3.53
C VAL A 55 -10.33 6.04 -4.03
N VAL A 56 -9.91 7.21 -3.53
CA VAL A 56 -10.52 8.50 -3.88
C VAL A 56 -10.09 8.98 -5.27
N THR A 57 -8.86 8.71 -5.67
CA THR A 57 -8.29 9.32 -6.89
C THR A 57 -8.13 8.34 -8.06
N HIS A 58 -8.30 7.03 -7.84
CA HIS A 58 -8.03 5.99 -8.83
C HIS A 58 -8.85 6.18 -10.11
N LYS A 59 -10.16 6.44 -10.03
CA LYS A 59 -10.99 6.63 -11.23
C LYS A 59 -10.55 7.82 -12.09
N ALA A 60 -10.06 8.90 -11.47
CA ALA A 60 -9.60 10.08 -12.18
C ALA A 60 -8.20 9.89 -12.81
N ASN A 61 -7.38 9.01 -12.24
CA ASN A 61 -5.98 8.81 -12.63
C ASN A 61 -5.73 7.55 -13.48
N CYS A 62 -6.59 6.54 -13.35
CA CYS A 62 -6.46 5.27 -14.04
C CYS A 62 -6.99 5.37 -15.46
N LYS A 63 -6.12 5.08 -16.44
CA LYS A 63 -6.43 5.15 -17.88
C LYS A 63 -7.53 4.18 -18.34
N LEU A 64 -7.81 3.14 -17.56
CA LEU A 64 -8.79 2.09 -17.89
C LEU A 64 -10.11 2.24 -17.12
N CYS A 65 -10.08 2.84 -15.93
CA CYS A 65 -11.27 2.99 -15.07
C CYS A 65 -11.99 4.33 -15.25
N GLY A 66 -11.32 5.34 -15.82
CA GLY A 66 -11.96 6.56 -16.31
C GLY A 66 -12.64 6.28 -17.64
N GLY A 67 -13.75 5.53 -17.59
CA GLY A 67 -14.64 5.39 -18.75
C GLY A 67 -14.92 6.78 -19.31
N LYS A 68 -14.71 6.94 -20.62
CA LYS A 68 -15.19 8.11 -21.35
C LYS A 68 -16.69 8.27 -21.14
#